data_AF-A0A2A5M538-F1
#
_entry.id   AF-A0A2A5M538-F1
#
_cell.length_a   1.000
_cell.length_b   1.000
_cell.length_c   1.000
_cell.angle_alpha   90.00
_cell.angle_beta   90.00
_cell.angle_gamma   90.00
#
_symmetry.space_group_name_H-M   'P 1'
#
loop_
_entity.id
_entity.type
_entity.pdbx_description
1 polymer ?
#
loop_
_entity_poly.entity_id
_entity_poly.type
_entity_poly.pdbx_seq_one_letter_code
_entity_poly.pdbx_strand_id
1 'polypeptide(L)' 'QFYVMDDKKTVEQVIAEKEKEFGGKIKIVEFICFEVGEGLEKKTEDFAAEVAAQL' A
#
# COMPACT_ATOMS: atom_id res chain seq x y z
N GLN A 1 9.40 5.45 4.44
CA GLN A 1 8.49 5.53 3.27
C GLN A 1 8.56 6.94 2.69
N PHE A 2 8.79 7.05 1.39
CA PHE A 2 8.71 8.34 0.69
C PHE A 2 7.26 8.81 0.68
N TYR A 3 7.08 10.11 0.83
CA TYR A 3 5.75 10.69 0.81
C TYR A 3 5.23 10.69 -0.62
N VAL A 4 4.09 10.04 -0.85
CA VAL A 4 3.54 9.85 -2.21
C VAL A 4 3.21 11.17 -2.91
N MET A 5 2.97 12.26 -2.16
CA MET A 5 2.73 13.58 -2.76
C MET A 5 4.01 14.42 -2.93
N ASP A 6 5.15 13.99 -2.38
CA ASP A 6 6.46 14.63 -2.58
C ASP A 6 7.58 13.59 -2.37
N ASP A 7 8.07 13.03 -3.48
CA ASP A 7 9.13 12.01 -3.48
C ASP A 7 10.47 12.49 -2.87
N LYS A 8 10.61 13.80 -2.60
CA LYS A 8 11.80 14.36 -1.96
C LYS A 8 11.73 14.29 -0.44
N LYS A 9 10.56 14.05 0.13
CA LYS A 9 10.33 14.03 1.58
C LYS A 9 9.87 12.65 2.04
N THR A 10 10.19 12.30 3.28
CA THR A 10 9.63 11.11 3.93
C THR A 10 8.33 11.45 4.64
N VAL A 11 7.46 10.45 4.85
CA VAL A 11 6.21 10.62 5.62
C VAL A 11 6.48 11.22 7.01
N GLU A 12 7.57 10.84 7.66
CA GLU A 12 7.99 11.38 8.97
C GLU A 12 8.36 12.86 8.92
N GLN A 13 9.03 13.30 7.86
CA GLN A 13 9.38 14.72 7.70
C GLN A 13 8.15 15.60 7.52
N VAL A 14 7.15 15.12 6.76
CA VAL A 14 5.88 15.83 6.57
C VAL A 14 5.10 15.91 7.87
N ILE A 15 5.08 14.83 8.66
CA ILE A 15 4.47 14.83 9.99
C ILE A 15 5.16 15.86 10.88
N ALA A 16 6.50 15.87 10.94
CA ALA A 16 7.25 16.82 11.77
C ALA A 16 7.07 18.29 11.34
N GLU A 17 6.94 18.57 10.04
CA GLU A 17 6.59 19.92 9.55
C GLU A 17 5.19 20.31 9.99
N LYS A 18 4.22 19.39 9.91
CA LYS A 18 2.84 19.62 10.36
C LYS A 18 2.73 19.76 11.88
N GLU A 19 3.50 19.01 12.65
CA GLU A 19 3.57 19.16 14.12
C GLU A 19 3.99 20.59 14.52
N LYS A 20 4.95 21.17 13.79
CA LYS A 20 5.40 22.55 14.02
C LYS A 20 4.34 23.58 13.61
N GLU A 21 3.62 23.34 12.52
CA GLU A 21 2.55 24.22 12.03
C GLU A 21 1.34 24.25 12.98
N PHE A 22 0.96 23.10 13.53
CA PHE A 22 -0.21 22.95 14.40
C PHE A 22 0.11 23.09 15.90
N GLY A 23 1.39 23.20 16.28
CA GLY A 23 1.81 23.38 17.67
C GLY A 23 1.50 22.17 18.58
N GLY A 24 1.39 20.98 18.00
CA GLY A 24 0.97 19.76 18.70
C GLY A 24 1.64 18.51 18.13
N LYS A 25 1.70 17.44 18.95
CA LYS A 25 2.31 16.17 18.54
C LYS A 25 1.33 15.35 17.69
N ILE A 26 1.71 15.02 16.47
CA ILE A 26 0.91 14.26 15.50
C ILE A 26 1.52 12.86 15.45
N LYS A 27 0.77 11.87 15.92
CA LYS A 27 1.16 10.47 15.88
C LYS A 27 0.12 9.69 15.08
N ILE A 28 0.57 8.95 14.08
CA ILE A 28 -0.25 7.92 13.45
C ILE A 28 -0.33 6.76 14.46
N VAL A 29 -1.53 6.52 15.01
CA VAL A 29 -1.75 5.49 16.04
C VAL A 29 -1.97 4.13 15.38
N GLU A 30 -2.78 4.10 14.33
CA GLU A 30 -3.08 2.88 13.58
C GLU A 30 -3.55 3.27 12.17
N PHE A 31 -3.19 2.44 11.18
CA PHE A 31 -3.76 2.52 9.84
C PHE A 31 -3.93 1.10 9.31
N ILE A 32 -5.01 0.84 8.58
CA ILE A 32 -5.29 -0.45 7.98
C ILE A 32 -5.44 -0.20 6.48
N CYS A 33 -4.64 -0.90 5.68
CA CYS A 33 -4.71 -0.88 4.22
C CYS A 33 -5.31 -2.22 3.79
N PHE A 34 -6.49 -2.19 3.18
CA PHE A 34 -7.11 -3.38 2.61
C PHE A 34 -6.84 -3.43 1.11
N GLU A 35 -6.33 -4.55 0.63
CA GLU A 35 -6.13 -4.77 -0.81
C GLU A 35 -7.03 -5.90 -1.32
N VAL A 36 -7.59 -5.75 -2.53
CA VAL A 36 -8.39 -6.81 -3.14
C VAL A 36 -7.49 -8.01 -3.43
N GLY A 37 -7.77 -9.16 -2.80
CA GLY A 37 -6.94 -10.35 -2.91
C GLY A 37 -5.95 -10.55 -1.76
N GLU A 38 -5.97 -9.71 -0.72
CA GLU A 38 -5.13 -9.89 0.46
C GLU A 38 -5.39 -11.24 1.13
N GLY A 39 -4.36 -12.09 1.20
CA GLY A 39 -4.46 -13.45 1.74
C GLY A 39 -5.06 -14.50 0.80
N LEU A 40 -5.42 -14.13 -0.44
CA LEU A 40 -5.87 -15.08 -1.47
C LEU A 40 -4.69 -15.49 -2.35
N GLU A 41 -4.45 -16.81 -2.45
CA GLU A 41 -3.48 -17.32 -3.43
C GLU A 41 -4.00 -17.05 -4.84
N LYS A 42 -3.18 -16.34 -5.63
CA LYS A 42 -3.52 -16.01 -7.01
C LYS A 42 -3.59 -17.30 -7.82
N LYS A 43 -4.80 -17.72 -8.18
CA LYS A 43 -5.00 -18.84 -9.12
C LYS A 43 -4.25 -18.54 -10.41
N THR A 44 -3.35 -19.45 -10.76
CA THR A 44 -2.61 -19.42 -12.01
C THR A 44 -3.19 -20.53 -12.87
N GLU A 45 -4.06 -20.16 -13.80
CA GLU A 45 -4.71 -21.09 -14.72
C GLU A 45 -3.97 -21.03 -16.07
N ASP A 46 -3.41 -22.17 -16.49
CA ASP A 46 -2.77 -22.30 -17.81
C ASP A 46 -3.85 -22.66 -18.84
N PHE A 47 -4.36 -21.62 -19.50
CA PHE A 47 -5.39 -21.73 -20.52
C PHE A 47 -5.01 -22.71 -21.65
N ALA A 48 -3.72 -22.86 -21.98
CA ALA A 48 -3.29 -23.76 -23.04
C ALA A 48 -3.44 -25.24 -22.61
N ALA A 49 -3.15 -25.54 -21.34
CA ALA A 49 -3.32 -26.88 -20.79
C ALA A 49 -4.80 -27.27 -20.66
N GLU A 50 -5.68 -26.33 -20.29
CA GLU A 50 -7.13 -26.56 -20.23
C GLU A 50 -7.73 -26.87 -21.61
N VAL A 51 -7.29 -26.15 -22.64
CA VAL A 51 -7.75 -26.39 -24.02
C VAL A 51 -7.29 -27.76 -24.53
N ALA A 52 -6.06 -28.18 -24.21
CA ALA A 52 -5.54 -29.48 -24.62
C ALA A 52 -6.27 -30.66 -23.93
N ALA A 53 -6.81 -30.47 -22.72
CA ALA A 53 -7.55 -31.50 -21.99
C ALA A 53 -9.01 -31.67 -22.46
N GLN A 54 -9.53 -30.76 -23.28
CA GLN A 54 -10.91 -30.79 -23.80
C GLN A 54 -11.02 -31.39 -25.23
N LEU A 55 -9.91 -31.78 -25.85
CA LEU A 55 -9.83 -32.45 -27.16
C LEU A 55 -9.57 -33.96 -26.98
#